data_AF-A0A0W1ERY8-F1
#
_entry.id   AF-A0A0W1ERY8-F1
#
_cell.length_a   1.000
_cell.length_b   1.000
_cell.length_c   1.000
_cell.angle_alpha   90.00
_cell.angle_beta   90.00
_cell.angle_gamma   90.00
#
_symmetry.space_group_name_H-M   'P 1'
#
loop_
_entity.id
_entity.type
_entity.pdbx_description
1 polymer ?
#
loop_
_entity_poly.entity_id
_entity_poly.type
_entity_poly.pdbx_seq_one_letter_code
_entity_poly.pdbx_strand_id
1 'polypeptide(L)'
;MSDASKPAKRPMSPRRKRYWTALGLAGAFGGVLGAWMQMTQTDGATIGLALLSNSALPANFAIGSSIVWVVGMAISLILYHRSVDDHEERAYLWAGTAAWYTLTLAAPTWWVLHRASLAPAPDVMLLFLGALAVNAIVWLWLKYR
;
A
#
# COMPACT_ATOMS: atom_id res chain seq x y z
N MET A 1 -41.58 20.30 23.88
CA MET A 1 -40.14 20.05 24.12
C MET A 1 -39.63 19.19 22.97
N SER A 2 -38.45 19.52 22.42
CA SER A 2 -38.04 19.31 21.03
C SER A 2 -37.86 17.86 20.58
N ASP A 3 -38.50 17.51 19.47
CA ASP A 3 -38.16 16.37 18.63
C ASP A 3 -36.91 16.72 17.81
N ALA A 4 -35.75 16.27 18.26
CA ALA A 4 -34.50 16.37 17.52
C ALA A 4 -34.51 15.32 16.40
N SER A 5 -34.96 15.71 15.21
CA SER A 5 -34.88 14.89 14.01
C SER A 5 -33.43 14.52 13.73
N LYS A 6 -33.06 13.26 13.99
CA LYS A 6 -31.76 12.71 13.59
C LYS A 6 -31.59 12.96 12.09
N PRO A 7 -30.52 13.64 11.64
CA PRO A 7 -30.33 13.85 10.22
C PRO A 7 -30.23 12.49 9.54
N ALA A 8 -31.21 12.18 8.67
CA ALA A 8 -31.21 10.95 7.90
C ALA A 8 -29.87 10.86 7.15
N LYS A 9 -29.11 9.77 7.37
CA LYS A 9 -27.83 9.51 6.70
C LYS A 9 -28.08 9.62 5.20
N ARG A 10 -27.58 10.70 4.57
CA ARG A 10 -27.69 10.87 3.11
C ARG A 10 -27.09 9.62 2.45
N PRO A 11 -27.82 8.99 1.51
CA PRO A 11 -27.31 7.83 0.81
C PRO A 11 -25.99 8.17 0.14
N MET A 12 -25.00 7.30 0.31
CA MET A 12 -23.65 7.51 -0.19
C MET A 12 -23.69 7.58 -1.72
N SER A 13 -23.03 8.58 -2.32
CA SER A 13 -23.03 8.71 -3.78
C SER A 13 -22.45 7.44 -4.43
N PRO A 14 -22.94 7.02 -5.61
CA PRO A 14 -22.47 5.80 -6.27
C PRO A 14 -20.95 5.77 -6.49
N ARG A 15 -20.34 6.93 -6.77
CA ARG A 15 -18.88 7.10 -6.91
C ARG A 15 -18.15 6.83 -5.59
N ARG A 16 -18.62 7.43 -4.49
CA ARG A 16 -18.05 7.22 -3.15
C ARG A 16 -18.18 5.75 -2.72
N LYS A 17 -19.28 5.08 -3.04
CA LYS A 17 -19.44 3.63 -2.78
C LYS A 17 -18.42 2.79 -3.55
N ARG A 18 -18.21 3.07 -4.84
CA ARG A 18 -17.20 2.39 -5.67
C ARG A 18 -15.78 2.59 -5.16
N TYR A 19 -15.46 3.81 -4.73
CA TYR A 19 -14.19 4.14 -4.11
C TYR A 19 -13.92 3.30 -2.86
N TRP A 20 -14.87 3.25 -1.92
CA TRP A 20 -14.71 2.44 -0.69
C TRP A 20 -14.66 0.94 -0.97
N THR A 21 -15.39 0.46 -1.99
CA THR A 21 -15.26 -0.94 -2.41
C THR A 21 -13.90 -1.25 -3.02
N ALA A 22 -13.33 -0.33 -3.81
CA ALA A 22 -11.99 -0.51 -4.37
C ALA A 22 -10.92 -0.51 -3.28
N LEU A 23 -11.03 0.41 -2.30
CA LEU A 23 -10.13 0.45 -1.15
C LEU A 23 -10.28 -0.80 -0.27
N GLY A 24 -11.50 -1.26 -0.03
CA GLY A 24 -11.79 -2.48 0.70
C GLY A 24 -11.24 -3.73 0.00
N LEU A 25 -11.37 -3.81 -1.34
CA LEU A 25 -10.78 -4.88 -2.14
C LEU A 25 -9.25 -4.87 -2.07
N ALA A 26 -8.63 -3.69 -2.19
CA ALA A 26 -7.17 -3.57 -2.05
C ALA A 26 -6.69 -4.01 -0.67
N GLY A 27 -7.39 -3.59 0.40
CA GLY A 27 -7.13 -4.06 1.76
C GLY A 27 -7.32 -5.57 1.91
N ALA A 28 -8.35 -6.15 1.31
CA ALA A 28 -8.58 -7.59 1.32
C ALA A 28 -7.48 -8.37 0.58
N PHE A 29 -7.03 -7.90 -0.59
CA PHE A 29 -5.91 -8.51 -1.31
C PHE A 29 -4.63 -8.49 -0.47
N GLY A 30 -4.28 -7.34 0.12
CA GLY A 30 -3.14 -7.23 1.01
C GLY A 30 -3.25 -8.15 2.23
N GLY A 31 -4.44 -8.20 2.85
CA GLY A 31 -4.71 -9.07 3.99
C GLY A 31 -4.60 -10.57 3.66
N VAL A 32 -5.12 -11.01 2.52
CA VAL A 32 -5.01 -12.40 2.06
C VAL A 32 -3.56 -12.78 1.78
N LEU A 33 -2.79 -11.90 1.12
CA LEU A 33 -1.38 -12.13 0.86
C LEU A 33 -0.56 -12.22 2.16
N GLY A 34 -0.80 -11.30 3.10
CA GLY A 34 -0.14 -11.32 4.41
C GLY A 34 -0.49 -12.58 5.22
N ALA A 35 -1.76 -12.97 5.25
CA ALA A 35 -2.21 -14.18 5.94
C ALA A 35 -1.62 -15.45 5.31
N TRP A 36 -1.59 -15.52 3.98
CA TRP A 36 -0.98 -16.66 3.27
C TRP A 36 0.52 -16.73 3.55
N MET A 37 1.22 -15.59 3.55
CA MET A 37 2.66 -15.54 3.89
C MET A 37 2.94 -16.06 5.30
N GLN A 38 2.04 -15.80 6.26
CA GLN A 38 2.17 -16.33 7.62
C GLN A 38 2.02 -17.86 7.65
N MET A 39 1.06 -18.40 6.90
CA MET A 39 0.82 -19.84 6.86
C MET A 39 1.97 -20.63 6.22
N THR A 40 2.75 -19.99 5.34
CA THR A 40 3.89 -20.61 4.66
C THR A 40 5.20 -20.49 5.43
N GLN A 41 5.26 -19.70 6.50
CA GLN A 41 6.42 -19.61 7.37
C GLN A 41 6.36 -20.68 8.47
N THR A 42 7.34 -21.59 8.46
CA THR A 42 7.46 -22.68 9.43
C THR A 42 8.10 -22.26 10.75
N ASP A 43 8.74 -21.09 10.81
CA ASP A 43 9.71 -20.77 11.87
C ASP A 43 9.13 -19.90 13.00
N GLY A 44 7.80 -19.84 13.16
CA GLY A 44 7.17 -19.19 14.31
C GLY A 44 7.36 -17.67 14.41
N ALA A 45 7.80 -17.01 13.33
CA ALA A 45 7.98 -15.56 13.30
C ALA A 45 6.64 -14.84 13.55
N THR A 46 6.66 -13.86 14.45
CA THR A 46 5.54 -12.94 14.69
C THR A 46 5.20 -12.16 13.42
N ILE A 47 3.90 -12.06 13.12
CA ILE A 47 3.26 -11.52 11.89
C ILE A 47 3.94 -10.26 11.31
N GLY A 48 4.47 -9.37 12.16
CA GLY A 48 5.12 -8.13 11.72
C GLY A 48 6.59 -8.26 11.28
N LEU A 49 7.36 -9.17 11.89
CA LEU A 49 8.80 -9.37 11.58
C LEU A 49 9.01 -10.33 10.42
N ALA A 50 8.07 -11.25 10.21
CA ALA A 50 7.99 -12.15 9.07
C ALA A 50 8.10 -11.43 7.71
N LEU A 51 7.46 -10.26 7.57
CA LEU A 51 7.47 -9.44 6.35
C LEU A 51 8.79 -8.72 6.10
N LEU A 52 9.63 -8.58 7.12
CA LEU A 52 10.93 -7.93 7.06
C LEU A 52 12.08 -8.94 6.91
N SER A 53 11.76 -10.24 6.87
CA SER A 53 12.75 -11.28 6.66
C SER A 53 13.06 -11.43 5.16
N ASN A 54 14.36 -11.52 4.84
CA ASN A 54 14.84 -11.85 3.49
C ASN A 54 15.13 -13.34 3.34
N SER A 55 14.45 -14.20 4.12
CA SER A 55 14.58 -15.65 3.98
C SER A 55 13.95 -16.11 2.66
N ALA A 56 14.46 -17.23 2.13
CA ALA A 56 13.95 -17.77 0.88
C ALA A 56 12.48 -18.20 1.04
N LEU A 57 11.62 -17.70 0.16
CA LEU A 57 10.21 -18.05 0.13
C LEU A 57 9.99 -19.37 -0.64
N PRO A 58 9.01 -20.21 -0.23
CA PRO A 58 8.62 -21.38 -1.01
C PRO A 58 8.20 -20.99 -2.43
N ALA A 59 8.65 -21.75 -3.45
CA ALA A 59 8.41 -21.42 -4.85
C ALA A 59 6.91 -21.26 -5.18
N ASN A 60 6.06 -22.14 -4.67
CA ASN A 60 4.61 -22.06 -4.88
C ASN A 60 4.01 -20.76 -4.33
N PHE A 61 4.48 -20.31 -3.16
CA PHE A 61 4.05 -19.06 -2.57
C PHE A 61 4.55 -17.86 -3.39
N ALA A 62 5.81 -17.85 -3.80
CA ALA A 62 6.37 -16.76 -4.60
C ALA A 62 5.64 -16.60 -5.95
N ILE A 63 5.34 -17.70 -6.63
CA ILE A 63 4.60 -17.70 -7.89
C ILE A 63 3.15 -17.24 -7.65
N GLY A 64 2.45 -17.83 -6.67
CA GLY A 64 1.06 -17.48 -6.40
C GLY A 64 0.88 -16.03 -5.96
N SER A 65 1.70 -15.56 -5.02
CA SER A 65 1.62 -14.21 -4.48
C SER A 65 1.99 -13.14 -5.51
N SER A 66 2.98 -13.39 -6.38
CA SER A 66 3.34 -12.43 -7.45
C SER A 66 2.23 -12.27 -8.47
N ILE A 67 1.57 -13.37 -8.88
CA ILE A 67 0.41 -13.31 -9.79
C ILE A 67 -0.74 -12.54 -9.15
N VAL A 68 -1.10 -12.90 -7.91
CA VAL A 68 -2.18 -12.22 -7.18
C VAL A 68 -1.88 -10.75 -6.98
N TRP A 69 -0.63 -10.40 -6.66
CA TRP A 69 -0.20 -9.02 -6.51
C TRP A 69 -0.35 -8.23 -7.80
N VAL A 70 0.23 -8.70 -8.91
CA VAL A 70 0.19 -7.98 -10.19
C VAL A 70 -1.24 -7.83 -10.70
N VAL A 71 -2.01 -8.92 -10.71
CA VAL A 71 -3.40 -8.91 -11.18
C VAL A 71 -4.28 -8.05 -10.26
N GLY A 72 -4.15 -8.22 -8.95
CA GLY A 72 -4.90 -7.46 -7.95
C GLY A 72 -4.61 -5.96 -8.04
N MET A 73 -3.34 -5.57 -8.17
CA MET A 73 -2.93 -4.17 -8.34
C MET A 73 -3.43 -3.59 -9.66
N ALA A 74 -3.31 -4.30 -10.77
CA ALA A 74 -3.80 -3.84 -12.07
C ALA A 74 -5.31 -3.56 -12.04
N ILE A 75 -6.09 -4.50 -11.48
CA ILE A 75 -7.54 -4.32 -11.31
C ILE A 75 -7.84 -3.13 -10.38
N SER A 76 -7.13 -3.02 -9.25
CA SER A 76 -7.33 -1.95 -8.28
C SER A 76 -7.05 -0.57 -8.89
N LEU A 77 -5.98 -0.43 -9.67
CA LEU A 77 -5.65 0.81 -10.38
C LEU A 77 -6.74 1.21 -11.37
N ILE A 78 -7.22 0.27 -12.19
CA ILE A 78 -8.29 0.52 -13.16
C ILE A 78 -9.58 0.96 -12.46
N LEU A 79 -9.96 0.28 -11.38
CA LEU A 79 -11.16 0.63 -10.61
C LEU A 79 -11.02 1.99 -9.91
N TYR A 80 -9.85 2.26 -9.33
CA TYR A 80 -9.54 3.51 -8.65
C TYR A 80 -9.68 4.71 -9.60
N HIS A 81 -8.95 4.71 -10.72
CA HIS A 81 -8.98 5.81 -11.69
C HIS A 81 -10.36 6.01 -12.34
N ARG A 82 -11.21 4.98 -12.41
CA ARG A 82 -12.60 5.11 -12.88
C ARG A 82 -13.57 5.72 -11.85
N SER A 83 -13.17 5.79 -10.58
CA SER A 83 -14.04 6.18 -9.46
C SER A 83 -13.71 7.52 -8.83
N VAL A 84 -12.45 7.94 -8.97
CA VAL A 84 -11.84 9.14 -8.39
C VAL A 84 -12.35 10.42 -9.04
N ASP A 85 -12.36 11.50 -8.26
CA ASP A 85 -12.62 12.86 -8.72
C ASP A 85 -11.31 13.66 -8.89
N ASP A 86 -11.39 14.85 -9.50
CA ASP A 86 -10.21 15.67 -9.81
C ASP A 86 -9.39 16.05 -8.56
N HIS A 87 -10.06 16.17 -7.40
CA HIS A 87 -9.39 16.48 -6.14
C HIS A 87 -8.57 15.29 -5.63
N GLU A 88 -9.18 14.09 -5.62
CA GLU A 88 -8.52 12.84 -5.28
C GLU A 88 -7.42 12.46 -6.30
N GLU A 89 -7.58 12.80 -7.58
CA GLU A 89 -6.57 12.57 -8.62
C GLU A 89 -5.35 13.44 -8.37
N ARG A 90 -5.55 14.72 -8.02
CA ARG A 90 -4.44 15.61 -7.64
C ARG A 90 -3.72 15.10 -6.39
N ALA A 91 -4.47 14.64 -5.38
CA ALA A 91 -3.86 14.04 -4.18
C ALA A 91 -3.04 12.79 -4.53
N TYR A 92 -3.56 11.91 -5.39
CA TYR A 92 -2.87 10.72 -5.88
C TYR A 92 -1.57 11.08 -6.62
N LEU A 93 -1.61 12.08 -7.51
CA LEU A 93 -0.43 12.50 -8.28
C LEU A 93 0.68 13.00 -7.36
N TRP A 94 0.38 13.93 -6.45
CA TRP A 94 1.39 14.48 -5.53
C TRP A 94 1.93 13.44 -4.56
N ALA A 95 1.08 12.54 -4.07
CA ALA A 95 1.52 11.42 -3.25
C ALA A 95 2.44 10.46 -4.03
N GLY A 96 2.11 10.17 -5.30
CA GLY A 96 2.93 9.37 -6.21
C GLY A 96 4.30 10.01 -6.45
N THR A 97 4.33 11.32 -6.70
CA THR A 97 5.57 12.08 -6.86
C THR A 97 6.43 12.07 -5.59
N ALA A 98 5.83 12.24 -4.40
CA ALA A 98 6.57 12.19 -3.14
C ALA A 98 7.17 10.80 -2.88
N ALA A 99 6.42 9.73 -3.19
CA ALA A 99 6.91 8.35 -3.09
C ALA A 99 8.06 8.08 -4.08
N TRP A 100 7.94 8.58 -5.31
CA TRP A 100 9.01 8.51 -6.30
C TRP A 100 10.28 9.21 -5.81
N TYR A 101 10.16 10.43 -5.27
CA TYR A 101 11.30 11.14 -4.69
C TYR A 101 11.95 10.38 -3.55
N THR A 102 11.15 9.71 -2.73
CA THR A 102 11.66 8.85 -1.65
C THR A 102 12.58 7.77 -2.21
N LEU A 103 12.17 7.07 -3.27
CA LEU A 103 13.01 6.05 -3.92
C LEU A 103 14.25 6.66 -4.58
N THR A 104 14.10 7.74 -5.36
CA THR A 104 15.22 8.33 -6.10
C THR A 104 16.28 8.95 -5.20
N LEU A 105 15.92 9.35 -3.98
CA LEU A 105 16.86 9.86 -3.00
C LEU A 105 17.41 8.73 -2.11
N ALA A 106 16.54 7.90 -1.53
CA ALA A 106 16.97 6.90 -0.56
C ALA A 106 17.79 5.77 -1.19
N ALA A 107 17.40 5.26 -2.37
CA ALA A 107 18.07 4.12 -2.99
C ALA A 107 19.55 4.39 -3.33
N PRO A 108 19.91 5.46 -4.08
CA PRO A 108 21.31 5.73 -4.36
C PRO A 108 22.09 6.13 -3.10
N THR A 109 21.49 6.87 -2.16
CA THR A 109 22.17 7.21 -0.90
C THR A 109 22.52 5.96 -0.10
N TRP A 110 21.58 5.03 0.09
CA TRP A 110 21.84 3.78 0.80
C TRP A 110 22.90 2.93 0.06
N TRP A 111 22.79 2.83 -1.26
CA TRP A 111 23.77 2.10 -2.07
C TRP A 111 25.19 2.65 -1.90
N VAL A 112 25.38 3.97 -1.96
CA VAL A 112 26.69 4.60 -1.75
C VAL A 112 27.20 4.37 -0.32
N LEU A 113 26.35 4.54 0.69
CA LEU A 113 26.74 4.30 2.09
C LEU A 113 27.15 2.84 2.34
N HIS A 114 26.46 1.89 1.71
CA HIS A 114 26.85 0.47 1.77
C HIS A 114 28.23 0.23 1.14
N ARG A 115 28.50 0.85 -0.02
CA ARG A 115 29.82 0.77 -0.69
C ARG A 115 30.94 1.40 0.13
N ALA A 116 30.62 2.33 1.01
CA ALA A 116 31.53 2.91 1.98
C ALA A 116 31.65 2.10 3.29
N SER A 117 31.02 0.93 3.40
CA SER A 117 30.91 0.12 4.62
C SER A 117 30.25 0.85 5.82
N LEU A 118 29.46 1.89 5.55
CA LEU A 118 28.75 2.69 6.56
C LEU A 118 27.32 2.23 6.80
N ALA A 119 26.78 1.39 5.92
CA ALA A 119 25.40 0.89 6.00
C ALA A 119 25.32 -0.61 5.60
N PRO A 120 24.32 -1.34 6.10
CA PRO A 120 24.06 -2.71 5.66
C PRO A 120 23.68 -2.77 4.18
N ALA A 121 23.65 -3.98 3.61
CA ALA A 121 23.21 -4.21 2.25
C ALA A 121 21.82 -3.57 2.03
N PRO A 122 21.60 -2.80 0.95
CA PRO A 122 20.32 -2.18 0.67
C PRO A 122 19.20 -3.23 0.52
N ASP A 123 18.08 -2.97 1.19
CA ASP A 123 16.90 -3.84 1.16
C ASP A 123 15.80 -3.19 0.29
N VAL A 124 15.42 -3.90 -0.77
CA VAL A 124 14.41 -3.44 -1.74
C VAL A 124 13.02 -3.35 -1.12
N MET A 125 12.67 -4.28 -0.22
CA MET A 125 11.38 -4.28 0.45
C MET A 125 11.27 -3.08 1.39
N LEU A 126 12.34 -2.76 2.14
CA LEU A 126 12.36 -1.57 3.00
C LEU A 126 12.24 -0.26 2.20
N LEU A 127 12.93 -0.17 1.05
CA LEU A 127 12.79 0.98 0.16
C LEU A 127 11.36 1.12 -0.38
N PHE A 128 10.76 0.00 -0.81
CA PHE A 128 9.39 -0.04 -1.29
C PHE A 128 8.38 0.36 -0.20
N LEU A 129 8.48 -0.22 0.99
CA LEU A 129 7.60 0.09 2.13
C LEU A 129 7.76 1.55 2.59
N GLY A 130 8.99 2.08 2.60
CA GLY A 130 9.26 3.48 2.89
C GLY A 130 8.58 4.42 1.90
N ALA A 131 8.68 4.11 0.60
CA ALA A 131 8.00 4.87 -0.44
C ALA A 131 6.46 4.77 -0.33
N LEU A 132 5.93 3.58 -0.02
CA LEU A 132 4.51 3.36 0.20
C LEU A 132 4.00 4.13 1.43
N ALA A 133 4.78 4.18 2.51
CA ALA A 133 4.44 4.95 3.71
C ALA A 133 4.39 6.46 3.41
N VAL A 134 5.39 7.00 2.69
CA VAL A 134 5.37 8.41 2.26
C VAL A 134 4.18 8.69 1.34
N ASN A 135 3.89 7.78 0.39
CA ASN A 135 2.71 7.87 -0.46
C ASN A 135 1.42 8.00 0.38
N ALA A 136 1.21 7.07 1.31
CA ALA A 136 0.02 7.04 2.15
C ALA A 136 -0.10 8.29 3.02
N ILE A 137 1.00 8.75 3.63
CA ILE A 137 1.01 9.95 4.48
C ILE A 137 0.62 11.19 3.66
N VAL A 138 1.26 11.40 2.51
CA VAL A 138 1.01 12.56 1.65
C VAL A 138 -0.40 12.51 1.08
N TRP A 139 -0.85 11.33 0.66
CA TRP A 139 -2.20 11.14 0.15
C TRP A 139 -3.26 11.42 1.23
N LEU A 140 -3.09 10.89 2.44
CA LEU A 140 -4.00 11.14 3.57
C LEU A 140 -4.04 12.64 3.91
N TRP A 141 -2.87 13.28 3.96
CA TRP A 141 -2.78 14.71 4.24
C TRP A 141 -3.53 15.55 3.19
N LEU A 142 -3.29 15.30 1.90
CA LEU A 142 -3.93 16.06 0.82
C LEU A 142 -5.42 15.76 0.67
N LYS A 143 -5.86 14.56 1.04
CA LYS A 143 -7.27 14.16 0.96
C LYS A 143 -8.15 14.78 2.06
N TYR A 144 -7.57 15.00 3.25
CA TYR A 144 -8.33 15.47 4.41
C TYR A 144 -8.07 16.94 4.77
N ARG A 145 -7.17 17.62 4.04
CA ARG A 145 -6.93 19.05 4.16
C ARG A 145 -7.92 19.84 3.30
#